data_AF-A0A5N6NLD9-F1
#
_entry.id   AF-A0A5N6NLD9-F1
#
_cell.length_a   1.000
_cell.length_b   1.000
_cell.length_c   1.000
_cell.angle_alpha   90.00
_cell.angle_beta   90.00
_cell.angle_gamma   90.00
#
_symmetry.space_group_name_H-M   'P 1'
#
loop_
_entity.id
_entity.type
_entity.pdbx_description
1 polymer ?
#
loop_
_entity_poly.entity_id
_entity_poly.type
_entity_poly.pdbx_seq_one_letter_code
_entity_poly.pdbx_strand_id
1 'polypeptide(L)'
;MVMDKPTNWIKWLPLAEFCYSCNFHTPLGITLFQALYGYPPPIFVPYVPKDVRAAAVNELLCDREATIKLLRFSLTRAQNRMKQLADKRRSDREFRVGDYVYVKLHPYAVAYKLDLPDEAQVHSVFHVSLLKLARGNVSQAIPLPTGPRFLFKPLQVLKRRLARSYVG
;
A
#
# COMPACT_ATOMS: atom_id res chain seq x y z
N MET A 1 8.19 -16.68 5.51
CA MET A 1 8.17 -16.12 6.89
C MET A 1 6.94 -16.53 7.71
N VAL A 2 5.73 -16.03 7.41
CA VAL A 2 4.49 -16.55 8.03
C VAL A 2 4.15 -17.95 7.49
N MET A 3 4.48 -18.26 6.24
CA MET A 3 4.26 -19.63 5.72
C MET A 3 5.27 -20.66 6.24
N ASP A 4 6.54 -20.29 6.44
CA ASP A 4 7.58 -21.24 6.84
C ASP A 4 7.66 -21.43 8.37
N LYS A 5 7.36 -20.38 9.15
CA LYS A 5 7.32 -20.41 10.63
C LYS A 5 6.16 -19.54 11.17
N PRO A 6 4.89 -19.94 10.93
CA PRO A 6 3.70 -19.13 11.23
C PRO A 6 3.56 -18.72 12.69
N THR A 7 4.08 -19.48 13.65
CA THR A 7 3.95 -19.18 15.08
C THR A 7 4.98 -18.17 15.59
N ASN A 8 6.04 -17.91 14.82
CA ASN A 8 7.15 -17.08 15.29
C ASN A 8 7.08 -15.64 14.80
N TRP A 9 6.10 -15.26 13.97
CA TRP A 9 6.03 -13.92 13.35
C TRP A 9 6.05 -12.78 14.37
N ILE A 10 5.43 -12.98 15.55
CA ILE A 10 5.39 -12.00 16.66
C ILE A 10 6.80 -11.59 17.11
N LYS A 11 7.74 -12.54 17.16
CA LYS A 11 9.14 -12.28 17.55
C LYS A 11 9.84 -11.31 16.59
N TRP A 12 9.35 -11.20 15.36
CA TRP A 12 9.92 -10.36 14.31
C TRP A 12 9.20 -9.03 14.15
N LEU A 13 8.07 -8.83 14.84
CA LEU A 13 7.29 -7.60 14.75
C LEU A 13 8.10 -6.36 15.17
N PRO A 14 8.88 -6.37 16.28
CA PRO A 14 9.72 -5.23 16.64
C PRO A 14 10.76 -4.90 15.56
N LEU A 15 11.33 -5.91 14.91
CA LEU A 15 12.29 -5.69 13.82
C LEU A 15 11.60 -5.11 12.58
N ALA A 16 10.40 -5.57 12.25
CA ALA A 16 9.63 -5.05 11.12
C ALA A 16 9.21 -3.58 11.34
N GLU A 17 8.73 -3.26 12.55
CA GLU A 17 8.36 -1.91 12.96
C GLU A 17 9.56 -0.96 12.95
N PHE A 18 10.69 -1.41 13.50
CA PHE A 18 11.95 -0.66 13.47
C PHE A 18 12.41 -0.39 12.04
N CYS A 19 12.42 -1.42 11.18
CA CYS A 19 12.76 -1.27 9.77
C CYS A 19 11.82 -0.27 9.08
N TYR A 20 10.50 -0.40 9.26
CA TYR A 20 9.54 0.53 8.66
C TYR A 20 9.78 1.98 9.10
N SER A 21 10.04 2.20 10.39
CA SER A 21 10.30 3.52 10.96
C SER A 21 11.59 4.16 10.44
N CYS A 22 12.62 3.35 10.18
CA CYS A 22 13.93 3.82 9.72
C CYS A 22 14.07 3.89 8.19
N ASN A 23 13.10 3.41 7.42
CA ASN A 23 13.12 3.51 5.96
C ASN A 23 12.71 4.90 5.48
N PHE A 24 13.23 5.28 4.32
CA PHE A 24 12.88 6.53 3.67
C PHE A 24 11.43 6.50 3.19
N HIS A 25 10.66 7.52 3.55
CA HIS A 25 9.26 7.64 3.13
C HIS A 25 9.13 8.74 2.07
N THR A 26 9.00 8.36 0.80
CA THR A 26 9.02 9.29 -0.36
C THR A 26 8.06 10.47 -0.23
N PRO A 27 6.80 10.31 0.22
CA PRO A 27 5.89 11.44 0.43
C PRO A 27 6.34 12.46 1.48
N LEU A 28 7.10 12.03 2.50
CA LEU A 28 7.58 12.89 3.58
C LEU A 28 8.97 13.47 3.27
N GLY A 29 9.72 12.87 2.34
CA GLY A 29 11.10 13.23 2.05
C GLY A 29 12.10 12.90 3.18
N ILE A 30 11.64 12.24 4.24
CA ILE A 30 12.42 11.85 5.42
C ILE A 30 11.95 10.47 5.94
N THR A 31 12.63 9.94 6.94
CA THR A 31 12.18 8.72 7.64
C THR A 31 11.12 9.06 8.68
N LEU A 32 10.20 8.14 8.99
CA LEU A 32 9.20 8.32 10.05
C LEU A 32 9.87 8.52 11.42
N PHE A 33 10.98 7.83 11.66
CA PHE A 33 11.81 8.01 12.85
C PHE A 33 12.29 9.46 12.96
N GLN A 34 12.86 10.01 11.88
CA GLN A 34 13.33 11.39 11.87
C GLN A 34 12.18 12.40 12.00
N ALA A 35 11.01 12.11 11.42
CA ALA A 35 9.82 12.94 11.59
C ALA A 35 9.34 12.98 13.05
N LEU A 36 9.47 11.86 13.78
CA LEU A 36 9.03 11.75 15.18
C LEU A 36 10.06 12.31 16.17
N TYR A 37 11.34 12.06 15.94
CA TYR A 37 12.41 12.34 16.91
C TYR A 37 13.32 13.52 16.53
N GLY A 38 13.26 14.01 15.28
CA GLY A 38 14.04 15.16 14.82
C GLY A 38 15.49 14.87 14.43
N TYR A 39 15.95 13.62 14.49
CA TYR A 39 17.31 13.21 14.10
C TYR A 39 17.29 11.91 13.25
N PRO A 40 18.31 11.65 12.42
CA PRO A 40 18.32 10.47 11.55
C PRO A 40 18.40 9.16 12.37
N PRO A 41 17.82 8.06 11.86
CA PRO A 41 17.89 6.78 12.55
C PRO A 41 19.34 6.27 12.65
N PRO A 42 19.69 5.54 13.73
CA PRO A 42 21.02 4.96 13.88
C PRO A 42 21.32 3.97 12.74
N ILE A 43 22.51 4.11 12.14
CA ILE A 43 22.97 3.27 11.01
C ILE A 43 23.29 1.86 11.52
N PHE A 44 22.70 0.85 10.88
CA PHE A 44 22.99 -0.54 11.21
C PHE A 44 24.33 -0.97 10.61
N VAL A 45 25.36 -1.09 11.44
CA VAL A 45 26.67 -1.61 11.02
C VAL A 45 26.60 -3.14 10.90
N PRO A 46 27.09 -3.74 9.78
CA PRO A 46 27.21 -5.19 9.66
C PRO A 46 28.06 -5.75 10.80
N TYR A 47 27.64 -6.88 11.37
CA TYR A 47 28.42 -7.53 12.40
C TYR A 47 29.77 -7.99 11.85
N VAL A 48 30.86 -7.61 12.53
CA VAL A 48 32.20 -8.12 12.25
C VAL A 48 32.50 -9.20 13.29
N PRO A 49 32.72 -10.48 12.91
CA PRO A 49 32.86 -11.62 13.82
C PRO A 49 34.01 -11.57 14.85
N LYS A 50 34.77 -10.47 14.94
CA LYS A 50 36.01 -10.39 15.73
C LYS A 50 35.87 -9.73 17.11
N ASP A 51 34.74 -9.11 17.43
CA ASP A 51 34.67 -8.16 18.58
C ASP A 51 33.83 -8.62 19.78
N VAL A 52 33.42 -9.89 19.88
CA VAL A 52 32.51 -10.32 20.95
C VAL A 52 33.14 -11.37 21.86
N ARG A 53 33.44 -10.97 23.11
CA ARG A 53 33.98 -11.86 24.17
C ARG A 53 32.96 -12.87 24.71
N ALA A 54 31.66 -12.67 24.47
CA ALA A 54 30.58 -13.48 25.03
C ALA A 54 29.94 -14.41 23.97
N ALA A 55 30.07 -15.73 24.17
CA ALA A 55 29.56 -16.76 23.25
C ALA A 55 28.06 -16.60 22.92
N ALA A 56 27.24 -16.25 23.91
CA ALA A 56 25.80 -16.05 23.74
C ALA A 56 25.44 -14.92 22.75
N VAL A 57 26.23 -13.85 22.73
CA VAL A 57 26.02 -12.73 21.80
C VAL A 57 26.43 -13.13 20.38
N ASN A 58 27.48 -13.94 20.23
CA ASN A 58 27.89 -14.44 18.93
C ASN A 58 26.86 -15.40 18.32
N GLU A 59 26.31 -16.31 19.11
CA GLU A 59 25.23 -17.23 18.69
C GLU A 59 23.99 -16.46 18.21
N LEU A 60 23.55 -15.46 18.99
CA LEU A 60 22.43 -14.60 18.62
C LEU A 60 22.64 -13.85 17.30
N LEU A 61 23.87 -13.37 17.06
CA LEU A 61 24.20 -12.63 15.83
C LEU A 61 24.25 -13.56 14.60
N CYS A 62 24.78 -14.77 14.74
CA CYS A 62 24.71 -15.80 13.70
C CYS A 62 23.26 -16.17 13.35
N ASP A 63 22.41 -16.38 14.36
CA ASP A 63 20.99 -16.68 14.17
C ASP A 63 20.25 -15.53 13.46
N ARG A 64 20.59 -14.29 13.81
CA ARG A 64 20.05 -13.10 13.16
C ARG A 64 20.43 -13.05 11.69
N GLU A 65 21.70 -13.28 11.34
CA GLU A 65 22.15 -13.28 9.94
C GLU A 65 21.49 -14.38 9.12
N ALA A 66 21.42 -15.60 9.66
CA ALA A 66 20.73 -16.72 9.03
C ALA A 66 19.26 -16.37 8.76
N THR A 67 18.61 -15.70 9.71
CA THR A 67 17.23 -15.26 9.54
C THR A 67 17.10 -14.16 8.49
N ILE A 68 17.97 -13.15 8.47
CA ILE A 68 17.96 -12.09 7.44
C ILE A 68 18.12 -12.68 6.03
N LYS A 69 18.97 -13.69 5.86
CA LYS A 69 19.13 -14.40 4.58
C LYS A 69 17.83 -15.09 4.16
N LEU A 70 17.22 -15.86 5.07
CA LEU A 70 15.94 -16.52 4.82
C LEU A 70 14.82 -15.50 4.50
N LEU A 71 14.84 -14.36 5.18
CA LEU A 71 13.89 -13.28 4.99
C LEU A 71 13.94 -12.72 3.58
N ARG A 72 15.13 -12.31 3.15
CA ARG A 72 15.38 -11.80 1.80
C ARG A 72 14.93 -12.80 0.76
N PHE A 73 15.31 -14.07 0.90
CA PHE A 73 14.88 -15.12 -0.02
C PHE A 73 13.35 -15.25 -0.10
N SER A 74 12.68 -15.31 1.06
CA SER A 74 11.22 -15.46 1.10
C SER A 74 10.48 -14.24 0.53
N LEU A 75 10.99 -13.03 0.77
CA LEU A 75 10.43 -11.78 0.27
C LEU A 75 10.57 -11.68 -1.24
N THR A 76 11.75 -11.95 -1.79
CA THR A 76 11.99 -11.97 -3.24
C THR A 76 11.07 -12.98 -3.93
N ARG A 77 10.92 -14.18 -3.35
CA ARG A 77 10.01 -15.19 -3.89
C ARG A 77 8.54 -14.73 -3.87
N ALA A 78 8.09 -14.10 -2.79
CA ALA A 78 6.73 -13.57 -2.67
C ALA A 78 6.49 -12.43 -3.68
N GLN A 79 7.43 -11.49 -3.79
CA GLN A 79 7.37 -10.39 -4.77
C GLN A 79 7.31 -10.92 -6.20
N ASN A 80 8.15 -11.89 -6.55
CA ASN A 80 8.14 -12.52 -7.88
C ASN A 80 6.80 -13.19 -8.17
N ARG A 81 6.22 -13.92 -7.21
CA ARG A 81 4.89 -14.54 -7.36
C ARG A 81 3.78 -13.50 -7.54
N MET A 82 3.82 -12.42 -6.75
CA MET A 82 2.86 -11.31 -6.86
C MET A 82 2.95 -10.62 -8.21
N LYS A 83 4.18 -10.35 -8.69
CA LYS A 83 4.44 -9.78 -10.01
C LYS A 83 3.90 -10.68 -11.12
N GLN A 84 4.26 -11.96 -11.12
CA GLN A 84 3.77 -12.92 -12.12
C GLN A 84 2.23 -13.02 -12.14
N LEU A 85 1.59 -13.03 -10.97
CA LEU A 85 0.13 -13.09 -10.89
C LEU A 85 -0.54 -11.79 -11.37
N ALA A 86 0.04 -10.64 -11.03
CA ALA A 86 -0.43 -9.33 -11.49
C ALA A 86 -0.27 -9.18 -13.00
N ASP A 87 0.91 -9.48 -13.53
CA ASP A 87 1.24 -9.38 -14.95
C ASP A 87 0.37 -10.32 -15.79
N LYS A 88 0.11 -11.55 -15.32
CA LYS A 88 -0.81 -12.49 -16.01
C LYS A 88 -2.22 -11.95 -16.20
N ARG A 89 -2.68 -11.06 -15.32
CA ARG A 89 -4.02 -10.45 -15.38
C ARG A 89 -3.99 -9.03 -15.96
N ARG A 90 -2.81 -8.48 -16.24
CA ARG A 90 -2.64 -7.18 -16.86
C ARG A 90 -2.94 -7.32 -18.34
N SER A 91 -3.87 -6.50 -18.81
CA SER A 91 -4.12 -6.29 -20.23
C SER A 91 -3.85 -4.82 -20.46
N ASP A 92 -3.06 -4.49 -21.48
CA ASP A 92 -2.98 -3.11 -21.92
C ASP A 92 -4.35 -2.73 -22.48
N ARG A 93 -4.89 -1.65 -21.91
CA ARG A 93 -6.22 -1.13 -22.24
C ARG A 93 -6.02 0.29 -22.69
N GLU A 94 -6.13 0.48 -23.99
CA GLU A 94 -6.16 1.79 -24.60
C GLU A 94 -7.62 2.19 -24.83
N PHE A 95 -7.95 3.43 -24.50
CA PHE A 95 -9.26 4.00 -24.74
C PHE A 95 -9.05 5.35 -25.42
N ARG A 96 -9.95 5.69 -26.35
CA ARG A 96 -9.93 6.98 -27.04
C ARG A 96 -11.04 7.88 -26.51
N VAL A 97 -10.82 9.17 -26.66
CA VAL A 97 -11.89 10.17 -26.43
C VAL A 97 -13.05 9.82 -27.35
N GLY A 98 -14.26 9.80 -26.79
CA GLY A 98 -15.48 9.39 -27.47
C GLY A 98 -15.92 7.94 -27.24
N ASP A 99 -15.05 7.08 -26.68
CA ASP A 99 -15.43 5.68 -26.39
C ASP A 99 -16.45 5.60 -25.25
N TYR A 100 -17.43 4.71 -25.39
CA TYR A 100 -18.33 4.37 -24.29
C TYR A 100 -17.73 3.27 -23.42
N VAL A 101 -17.64 3.51 -22.11
CA VAL A 101 -17.04 2.61 -21.13
C VAL A 101 -17.94 2.37 -19.92
N TYR A 102 -17.93 1.14 -19.40
CA TYR A 102 -18.50 0.79 -18.12
C TYR A 102 -17.45 0.89 -17.00
N VAL A 103 -17.85 1.44 -15.86
CA VAL A 103 -17.02 1.51 -14.64
C VAL A 103 -17.29 0.29 -13.76
N LYS A 104 -16.28 -0.52 -13.49
CA LYS A 104 -16.41 -1.78 -12.72
C LYS A 104 -16.90 -1.60 -11.27
N LEU A 105 -16.78 -0.40 -10.70
CA LEU A 105 -17.20 -0.10 -9.32
C LEU A 105 -18.70 0.15 -9.18
N HIS A 106 -19.43 0.35 -10.29
CA HIS A 106 -20.85 0.67 -10.24
C HIS A 106 -21.71 -0.59 -10.33
N PRO A 107 -22.65 -0.81 -9.40
CA PRO A 107 -23.55 -1.98 -9.43
C PRO A 107 -24.56 -1.95 -10.59
N TYR A 108 -24.77 -0.80 -11.22
CA TYR A 108 -25.63 -0.64 -12.40
C TYR A 108 -24.77 -0.46 -13.67
N ALA A 109 -25.11 -1.17 -14.74
CA ALA A 109 -24.41 -1.11 -16.02
C ALA A 109 -24.74 0.19 -16.79
N VAL A 110 -24.23 1.31 -16.31
CA VAL A 110 -24.31 2.61 -17.01
C VAL A 110 -23.02 2.79 -17.83
N ALA A 111 -23.17 3.00 -19.13
CA ALA A 111 -22.05 3.35 -20.01
C ALA A 111 -21.83 4.86 -19.95
N TYR A 112 -20.57 5.27 -19.82
CA TYR A 112 -20.13 6.65 -19.81
C TYR A 112 -19.33 6.91 -21.08
N LYS A 113 -19.55 8.05 -21.74
CA LYS A 113 -18.69 8.50 -22.85
C LYS A 113 -17.43 9.13 -22.26
N LEU A 114 -16.25 8.69 -22.70
CA LEU A 114 -14.99 9.34 -22.37
C LEU A 114 -14.93 10.68 -23.09
N ASP A 115 -14.75 11.76 -22.33
CA ASP A 115 -14.59 13.10 -22.86
C ASP A 115 -13.39 13.77 -22.19
N LEU A 116 -12.68 14.62 -22.94
CA LEU A 116 -11.61 15.46 -22.43
C LEU A 116 -12.16 16.88 -22.34
N PRO A 117 -12.26 17.49 -21.15
CA PRO A 117 -12.64 18.90 -21.03
C PRO A 117 -11.62 19.80 -21.74
N ASP A 118 -12.12 20.79 -22.48
CA ASP A 118 -11.29 21.70 -23.26
C ASP A 118 -10.33 22.55 -22.40
N GLU A 119 -10.60 22.74 -21.10
CA GLU A 119 -9.78 23.59 -20.21
C GLU A 119 -8.72 22.85 -19.37
N ALA A 120 -8.62 21.53 -19.45
CA ALA A 120 -8.02 20.79 -18.34
C ALA A 120 -6.53 20.45 -18.50
N GLN A 121 -5.73 20.93 -17.53
CA GLN A 121 -4.31 20.58 -17.38
C GLN A 121 -4.04 19.52 -16.30
N VAL A 122 -4.98 19.26 -15.37
CA VAL A 122 -4.82 18.25 -14.30
C VAL A 122 -6.16 17.56 -14.04
N HIS A 123 -6.21 16.24 -14.19
CA HIS A 123 -7.40 15.44 -13.94
C HIS A 123 -7.20 14.42 -12.83
N SER A 124 -8.31 14.05 -12.18
CA SER A 124 -8.38 12.89 -11.28
C SER A 124 -7.97 11.63 -12.04
N VAL A 125 -6.80 11.11 -11.73
CA VAL A 125 -6.23 9.91 -12.35
C VAL A 125 -7.00 8.69 -11.85
N PHE A 126 -8.11 8.36 -12.52
CA PHE A 126 -8.72 7.05 -12.32
C PHE A 126 -7.95 6.01 -13.11
N HIS A 127 -7.61 4.90 -12.44
CA HIS A 127 -6.82 3.85 -13.05
C HIS A 127 -7.67 3.13 -14.13
N VAL A 128 -7.25 3.20 -15.41
CA VAL A 128 -7.98 2.64 -16.58
C VAL A 128 -8.33 1.15 -16.48
N SER A 129 -7.69 0.40 -15.57
CA SER A 129 -8.07 -0.98 -15.27
C SER A 129 -9.50 -1.12 -14.73
N LEU A 130 -10.09 -0.04 -14.23
CA LEU A 130 -11.46 0.03 -13.73
C LEU A 130 -12.50 0.18 -14.86
N LEU A 131 -12.06 0.40 -16.10
CA LEU A 131 -12.93 0.57 -17.26
C LEU A 131 -13.07 -0.72 -18.08
N LYS A 132 -14.23 -0.89 -18.72
CA LYS A 132 -14.51 -1.92 -19.73
C LYS A 132 -15.19 -1.24 -20.92
N LEU A 133 -14.73 -1.54 -22.14
CA LEU A 133 -15.38 -1.02 -23.34
C LEU A 133 -16.82 -1.53 -23.43
N ALA A 134 -17.78 -0.64 -23.72
CA ALA A 134 -19.16 -1.01 -23.98
C ALA A 134 -19.28 -1.50 -25.44
N ARG A 135 -19.63 -2.78 -25.63
CA ARG A 135 -19.87 -3.37 -26.96
C ARG A 135 -21.36 -3.70 -27.10
N GLY A 136 -22.07 -3.05 -28.02
CA GLY A 136 -23.51 -3.21 -28.25
C GLY A 136 -24.24 -1.88 -28.42
N ASN A 137 -25.55 -1.92 -28.72
CA ASN A 137 -26.38 -0.72 -28.72
C ASN A 137 -26.49 -0.19 -27.29
N VAL A 138 -25.77 0.89 -27.00
CA VAL A 138 -25.86 1.62 -25.74
C VAL A 138 -27.20 2.36 -25.75
N SER A 139 -28.23 1.77 -25.13
CA SER A 139 -29.52 2.42 -24.96
C SER A 139 -29.33 3.75 -24.22
N GLN A 140 -29.94 4.79 -24.79
CA GLN A 140 -29.85 6.23 -24.49
C GLN A 140 -29.22 6.63 -23.15
N ALA A 141 -28.28 7.58 -23.26
CA ALA A 141 -27.63 8.26 -22.15
C ALA A 141 -28.66 8.77 -21.14
N ILE A 142 -28.61 8.23 -19.91
CA ILE A 142 -29.28 8.86 -18.78
C ILE A 142 -28.50 10.15 -18.49
N PRO A 143 -29.11 11.34 -18.55
CA PRO A 143 -28.41 12.58 -18.23
C PRO A 143 -27.81 12.49 -16.83
N LEU A 144 -26.55 12.92 -16.71
CA LEU A 144 -25.83 12.94 -15.44
C LEU A 144 -26.68 13.69 -14.39
N PRO A 145 -26.90 13.12 -13.19
CA PRO A 145 -27.56 13.85 -12.14
C PRO A 145 -26.72 15.09 -11.80
N THR A 146 -27.26 16.28 -12.07
CA THR A 146 -26.59 17.59 -11.94
C THR A 146 -26.30 18.02 -10.49
N GLY A 147 -26.37 17.08 -9.54
CA GLY A 147 -26.14 17.33 -8.13
C GLY A 147 -24.76 16.85 -7.67
N PRO A 148 -24.21 17.41 -6.58
CA PRO A 148 -22.99 16.90 -5.96
C PRO A 148 -23.24 15.45 -5.50
N ARG A 149 -22.65 14.48 -6.23
CA ARG A 149 -22.80 13.04 -5.95
C ARG A 149 -22.26 12.63 -4.58
N PHE A 150 -21.40 13.46 -3.99
CA PHE A 150 -20.82 13.28 -2.66
C PHE A 150 -20.87 14.59 -1.87
N LEU A 151 -22.00 14.88 -1.24
CA LEU A 151 -21.98 15.73 -0.04
C LEU A 151 -21.43 14.87 1.11
N PHE A 152 -20.10 14.70 1.18
CA PHE A 152 -19.47 14.31 2.44
C PHE A 152 -19.63 15.50 3.39
N LYS A 153 -20.79 15.60 4.05
CA LYS A 153 -20.84 16.30 5.32
C LYS A 153 -20.07 15.41 6.29
N PRO A 154 -18.99 15.90 6.92
CA PRO A 154 -18.31 15.11 7.94
C PRO A 154 -19.37 14.69 8.95
N LEU A 155 -19.53 13.37 9.12
CA LEU A 155 -20.32 12.83 10.21
C LEU A 155 -19.73 13.46 11.46
N GLN A 156 -20.54 14.33 12.09
CA GLN A 156 -20.23 15.00 13.33
C GLN A 156 -19.52 13.99 14.24
N VAL A 157 -18.26 14.26 14.60
CA VAL A 157 -17.43 13.34 15.38
C VAL A 157 -18.22 12.96 16.64
N LEU A 158 -18.82 11.77 16.64
CA LEU A 158 -19.58 11.26 17.77
C LEU A 158 -18.58 11.05 18.92
N LYS A 159 -18.64 12.01 19.85
CA LYS A 159 -18.01 12.10 21.16
C LYS A 159 -16.98 10.99 21.49
N ARG A 160 -15.73 11.42 21.49
CA ARG A 160 -14.55 10.88 22.20
C ARG A 160 -14.95 10.04 23.42
N ARG A 161 -14.71 8.71 23.39
CA ARG A 161 -14.80 7.87 24.58
C ARG A 161 -13.52 8.09 25.40
N LEU A 162 -13.61 8.91 26.44
CA LEU A 162 -12.59 8.99 27.48
C LEU A 162 -12.63 7.68 28.28
N ALA A 163 -11.57 6.88 28.19
CA ALA A 163 -11.33 5.81 29.14
C ALA A 163 -11.04 6.45 30.50
N ARG A 164 -11.83 6.14 31.53
CA ARG A 164 -11.50 6.47 32.91
C ARG A 164 -10.45 5.48 33.41
N SER A 165 -9.37 6.06 33.92
CA SER A 165 -8.31 5.45 34.70
C SER A 165 -8.84 4.78 35.96
N TYR A 166 -8.27 3.61 36.29
CA TYR A 166 -8.29 3.05 37.64
C TYR A 166 -7.38 3.88 38.54
N VAL A 167 -7.90 4.37 39.67
CA VAL A 167 -7.16 4.65 40.92
C VAL A 167 -8.15 4.52 42.07
N GLY A 168 -7.82 3.73 43.09
CA GLY A 168 -8.56 3.58 44.36
C GLY A 168 -8.86 2.13 44.67
#